data_AF-A0A1N7P405-F1
#
_entry.id   AF-A0A1N7P405-F1
#
_cell.length_a   1.000
_cell.length_b   1.000
_cell.length_c   1.000
_cell.angle_alpha   90.00
_cell.angle_beta   90.00
_cell.angle_gamma   90.00
#
_symmetry.space_group_name_H-M   'P 1'
#
loop_
_entity.id
_entity.type
_entity.pdbx_description
1 polymer ?
#
loop_
_entity_poly.entity_id
_entity_poly.type
_entity_poly.pdbx_seq_one_letter_code
_entity_poly.pdbx_strand_id
1 'polypeptide(L)'
;MVRANVQGLRQVDTGKETDPVMFRPYPGTSPEDIRTLPERALVFIHTPLCGTCQLARKMLEVVDAAHQGALPLYELDANLAPAAMQTWKVESVPALLYVKKGEIAHVQYRFSDVVHLASSIQPFLTA
;
A
#
# COMPACT_ATOMS: atom_id res chain seq x y z
N MET A 1 -38.51 -43.26 -18.43
CA MET A 1 -37.22 -42.59 -18.65
C MET A 1 -37.46 -41.35 -19.49
N VAL A 2 -37.93 -40.26 -18.87
CA VAL A 2 -38.17 -38.98 -19.56
C VAL A 2 -37.12 -38.01 -19.06
N ARG A 3 -36.16 -37.68 -19.93
CA ARG A 3 -35.11 -36.70 -19.66
C ARG A 3 -35.73 -35.31 -19.73
N ALA A 4 -35.74 -34.60 -18.61
CA ALA A 4 -35.88 -33.14 -18.59
C ALA A 4 -34.52 -32.53 -18.95
N ASN A 5 -34.48 -31.66 -19.96
CA ASN A 5 -33.31 -30.83 -20.25
C ASN A 5 -33.79 -29.38 -20.44
N VAL A 6 -33.77 -28.63 -19.34
CA VAL A 6 -34.00 -27.18 -19.29
C VAL A 6 -32.81 -26.59 -18.55
N GLN A 7 -31.88 -26.03 -19.31
CA GLN A 7 -30.86 -25.06 -18.92
C GLN A 7 -30.40 -24.46 -20.25
N GLY A 8 -30.82 -23.28 -20.67
CA GLY A 8 -30.87 -22.04 -19.88
C GLY A 8 -29.60 -21.26 -20.18
N LEU A 9 -29.58 -20.60 -21.34
CA LEU A 9 -28.59 -19.59 -21.70
C LEU A 9 -28.51 -18.53 -20.58
N ARG A 10 -27.35 -18.39 -19.95
CA ARG A 10 -26.91 -17.11 -19.39
C ARG A 10 -25.42 -16.95 -19.67
N GLN A 11 -25.15 -15.91 -20.44
CA GLN A 11 -23.85 -15.27 -20.59
C GLN A 11 -23.27 -15.02 -19.20
N VAL A 12 -22.00 -15.34 -19.01
CA VAL A 12 -21.23 -14.83 -17.87
C VAL A 12 -20.69 -13.49 -18.31
N ASP A 13 -21.35 -12.44 -17.85
CA ASP A 13 -20.99 -11.05 -18.06
C ASP A 13 -19.65 -10.70 -17.37
N THR A 14 -18.97 -9.77 -18.01
CA THR A 14 -17.85 -8.94 -17.56
C THR A 14 -17.95 -8.47 -16.09
N GLY A 15 -16.82 -8.52 -15.37
CA GLY A 15 -16.63 -7.76 -14.13
C GLY A 15 -16.01 -8.60 -13.02
N LYS A 16 -14.68 -8.76 -13.02
CA LYS A 16 -13.97 -9.13 -11.80
C LYS A 16 -13.89 -7.85 -10.96
N GLU A 17 -14.93 -7.60 -10.18
CA GLU A 17 -14.91 -6.58 -9.12
C GLU A 17 -13.87 -7.04 -8.09
N THR A 18 -12.64 -6.56 -8.25
CA THR A 18 -11.58 -6.79 -7.27
C THR A 18 -11.81 -5.80 -6.15
N ASP A 19 -12.28 -6.28 -5.01
CA ASP A 19 -12.17 -5.53 -3.76
C ASP A 19 -10.73 -4.96 -3.68
N PRO A 20 -10.55 -3.65 -3.48
CA PRO A 20 -9.22 -3.06 -3.47
C PRO A 20 -8.44 -3.63 -2.28
N VAL A 21 -7.44 -4.46 -2.58
CA VAL A 21 -6.40 -4.83 -1.61
C VAL A 21 -5.64 -3.54 -1.30
N MET A 22 -6.05 -2.90 -0.21
CA MET A 22 -5.63 -1.56 0.21
C MET A 22 -4.12 -1.45 0.50
N PHE A 23 -3.54 -2.47 1.15
CA PHE A 23 -2.09 -2.59 1.29
C PHE A 23 -1.59 -3.71 0.41
N ARG A 24 -0.80 -3.34 -0.60
CA ARG A 24 -0.15 -4.33 -1.47
C ARG A 24 1.12 -4.81 -0.78
N PRO A 25 1.46 -6.10 -0.82
CA PRO A 25 2.75 -6.55 -0.33
C PRO A 25 3.87 -5.87 -1.15
N TYR A 26 4.88 -5.34 -0.48
CA TYR A 26 6.07 -4.85 -1.14
C TYR A 26 6.76 -6.00 -1.91
N PRO A 27 7.26 -5.79 -3.14
CA PRO A 27 7.60 -6.86 -4.08
C PRO A 27 8.84 -7.70 -3.74
N GLY A 28 9.55 -7.40 -2.65
CA GLY A 28 10.70 -8.18 -2.20
C GLY A 28 11.25 -7.74 -0.84
N THR A 29 12.53 -7.97 -0.58
CA THR A 29 13.19 -7.61 0.69
C THR A 29 14.52 -6.89 0.49
N SER A 30 14.91 -6.68 -0.77
CA SER A 30 16.18 -6.08 -1.14
C SER A 30 16.00 -4.58 -1.42
N PRO A 31 17.00 -3.73 -1.16
CA PRO A 31 16.90 -2.30 -1.42
C PRO A 31 16.56 -1.95 -2.88
N GLU A 32 17.01 -2.75 -3.85
CA GLU A 32 16.79 -2.54 -5.28
C GLU A 32 15.36 -2.82 -5.76
N ASP A 33 14.58 -3.59 -5.00
CA ASP A 33 13.19 -3.94 -5.35
C ASP A 33 12.30 -2.69 -5.47
N ILE A 34 12.74 -1.57 -4.88
CA ILE A 34 12.08 -0.26 -4.96
C ILE A 34 11.94 0.25 -6.40
N ARG A 35 12.84 -0.20 -7.30
CA ARG A 35 12.83 0.15 -8.73
C ARG A 35 11.72 -0.55 -9.51
N THR A 36 11.10 -1.58 -8.93
CA THR A 36 9.99 -2.32 -9.55
C THR A 36 8.62 -1.70 -9.24
N LEU A 37 8.59 -0.75 -8.30
CA LEU A 37 7.38 -0.01 -7.97
C LEU A 37 6.94 0.90 -9.14
N PRO A 38 5.64 1.24 -9.21
CA PRO A 38 5.14 2.19 -10.20
C PRO A 38 5.82 3.57 -10.06
N GLU A 39 5.56 4.46 -11.03
CA GLU A 39 6.18 5.79 -11.05
C GLU A 39 6.03 6.55 -9.71
N ARG A 40 4.91 6.35 -9.02
CA ARG A 40 4.68 6.83 -7.65
C ARG A 40 4.13 5.73 -6.79
N ALA A 41 4.74 5.53 -5.63
CA ALA A 41 4.28 4.59 -4.63
C ALA A 41 4.48 5.15 -3.22
N LEU A 42 3.63 4.70 -2.31
CA LEU A 42 3.76 4.89 -0.87
C LEU A 42 4.12 3.55 -0.26
N VAL A 43 5.21 3.46 0.52
CA VAL A 43 5.60 2.22 1.20
C VAL A 43 5.50 2.42 2.71
N PHE A 44 4.52 1.76 3.32
CA PHE A 44 4.32 1.74 4.76
C PHE A 44 5.22 0.68 5.41
N ILE A 45 6.22 1.15 6.14
CA ILE A 45 7.14 0.31 6.89
C ILE A 45 6.61 0.13 8.30
N HIS A 46 6.45 -1.13 8.72
CA HIS A 46 5.89 -1.48 10.02
C HIS A 46 6.58 -2.69 10.64
N THR A 47 6.18 -3.04 11.87
CA THR A 47 6.43 -4.36 12.47
C THR A 47 5.14 -4.92 13.07
N PRO A 48 4.88 -6.25 13.04
CA PRO A 48 3.58 -6.84 13.40
C PRO A 48 3.13 -6.58 14.86
N LEU A 49 4.07 -6.45 15.79
CA LEU A 49 3.80 -6.28 17.22
C LEU A 49 3.94 -4.83 17.71
N CYS A 50 3.84 -3.86 16.80
CA CYS A 50 3.97 -2.45 17.13
C CYS A 50 2.60 -1.75 17.17
N GLY A 51 2.12 -1.42 18.37
CA GLY A 51 0.82 -0.76 18.56
C GLY A 51 0.70 0.60 17.86
N THR A 52 1.79 1.36 17.76
CA THR A 52 1.80 2.63 17.02
C THR A 52 1.71 2.42 15.50
N CYS A 53 2.29 1.34 14.97
CA CYS A 53 2.12 0.96 13.57
C CYS A 53 0.67 0.59 13.25
N GLN A 54 -0.03 -0.09 14.17
CA GLN A 54 -1.44 -0.42 13.97
C GLN A 54 -2.32 0.84 13.89
N LEU A 55 -2.02 1.86 14.69
CA LEU A 55 -2.73 3.13 14.62
C LEU A 55 -2.41 3.90 13.32
N ALA A 56 -1.14 3.96 12.94
CA ALA A 56 -0.71 4.57 11.68
C ALA A 56 -1.34 3.91 10.45
N ARG A 57 -1.47 2.57 10.47
CA ARG A 57 -2.20 1.81 9.45
C ARG A 57 -3.64 2.30 9.34
N LYS A 58 -4.39 2.35 10.44
CA LYS A 58 -5.78 2.83 10.43
C LYS A 58 -5.92 4.25 9.89
N MET A 59 -4.96 5.12 10.16
CA MET A 59 -4.95 6.46 9.57
C MET A 59 -4.80 6.40 8.05
N LEU A 60 -3.86 5.59 7.55
CA LEU A 60 -3.68 5.36 6.11
C LEU A 60 -4.93 4.73 5.47
N GLU A 61 -5.62 3.82 6.15
CA GLU A 61 -6.88 3.22 5.67
C GLU A 61 -7.95 4.29 5.43
N VAL A 62 -8.08 5.24 6.36
CA VAL A 62 -9.02 6.37 6.21
C VAL A 62 -8.61 7.29 5.07
N VAL A 63 -7.31 7.59 4.91
CA VAL A 63 -6.83 8.40 3.79
C VAL A 63 -7.06 7.70 2.47
N ASP A 64 -6.79 6.40 2.37
CA ASP A 64 -7.02 5.61 1.14
C ASP A 64 -8.50 5.54 0.77
N ALA A 65 -9.39 5.36 1.75
CA ALA A 65 -10.83 5.39 1.53
C ALA A 65 -11.30 6.75 0.96
N ALA A 66 -10.71 7.87 1.42
CA ALA A 66 -10.98 9.19 0.85
C ALA A 66 -10.49 9.33 -0.61
N HIS A 67 -9.56 8.49 -1.05
CA HIS A 67 -9.07 8.37 -2.42
C HIS A 67 -9.68 7.18 -3.17
N GLN A 68 -10.87 6.72 -2.76
CA GLN A 68 -11.61 5.64 -3.42
C GLN A 68 -10.82 4.30 -3.49
N GLY A 69 -9.93 4.05 -2.54
CA GLY A 69 -9.12 2.83 -2.53
C GLY A 69 -8.00 2.80 -3.58
N ALA A 70 -7.63 3.97 -4.12
CA ALA A 70 -6.73 4.07 -5.26
C ALA A 70 -5.30 4.52 -4.90
N LEU A 71 -4.94 4.65 -3.62
CA LEU A 71 -3.57 4.98 -3.27
C LEU A 71 -2.62 3.85 -3.71
N PRO A 72 -1.44 4.17 -4.28
CA PRO A 72 -0.44 3.18 -4.63
C PRO A 72 0.33 2.74 -3.36
N LEU A 73 -0.40 2.14 -2.42
CA LEU A 73 0.07 1.84 -1.07
C LEU A 73 0.61 0.40 -0.98
N TYR A 74 1.85 0.29 -0.52
CA TYR A 74 2.56 -0.95 -0.28
C TYR A 74 2.90 -1.08 1.20
N GLU A 75 3.05 -2.31 1.68
CA GLU A 75 3.50 -2.59 3.05
C GLU A 75 4.76 -3.45 3.07
N LEU A 76 5.65 -3.14 4.01
CA LEU A 76 6.86 -3.91 4.26
C LEU A 76 7.08 -4.08 5.77
N ASP A 77 7.21 -5.33 6.21
CA ASP A 77 7.68 -5.64 7.56
C ASP A 77 9.19 -5.39 7.64
N ALA A 78 9.58 -4.43 8.47
CA ALA A 78 10.99 -4.07 8.67
C ALA A 78 11.85 -5.25 9.13
N ASN A 79 11.26 -6.25 9.82
CA ASN A 79 11.99 -7.44 10.26
C ASN A 79 12.44 -8.33 9.10
N LEU A 80 11.75 -8.26 7.96
CA LEU A 80 12.03 -9.09 6.79
C LEU A 80 13.06 -8.45 5.84
N ALA A 81 13.32 -7.15 5.97
CA ALA A 81 14.14 -6.39 5.03
C ALA A 81 15.20 -5.50 5.72
N PRO A 82 16.07 -6.04 6.61
CA PRO A 82 17.05 -5.24 7.34
C PRO A 82 18.06 -4.52 6.43
N ALA A 83 18.45 -5.13 5.30
CA ALA A 83 19.32 -4.51 4.30
C ALA A 83 18.66 -3.27 3.68
N ALA A 84 17.37 -3.37 3.31
CA ALA A 84 16.59 -2.25 2.82
C ALA A 84 16.49 -1.12 3.86
N MET A 85 16.20 -1.45 5.12
CA MET A 85 16.14 -0.45 6.21
C MET A 85 17.46 0.31 6.36
N GLN A 86 18.58 -0.40 6.31
CA GLN A 86 19.91 0.21 6.40
C GLN A 86 20.23 1.10 5.19
N THR A 87 19.98 0.61 3.96
CA THR A 87 20.24 1.37 2.73
C THR A 87 19.37 2.61 2.63
N TRP A 88 18.09 2.50 2.99
CA TRP A 88 17.13 3.60 2.96
C TRP A 88 17.22 4.53 4.16
N LYS A 89 18.08 4.21 5.14
CA LYS A 89 18.23 4.94 6.41
C LYS A 89 16.90 5.10 7.15
N VAL A 90 16.10 4.04 7.16
CA VAL A 90 14.87 3.97 7.95
C VAL A 90 15.25 3.56 9.36
N GLU A 91 15.18 4.50 10.31
CA GLU A 91 15.68 4.31 11.67
C GLU A 91 14.60 3.84 12.65
N SER A 92 13.33 4.03 12.31
CA SER A 92 12.20 3.68 13.17
C SER A 92 10.94 3.36 12.38
N VAL A 93 9.99 2.70 13.04
CA VAL A 93 8.64 2.45 12.53
C VAL A 93 7.60 3.01 13.50
N PRO A 94 6.42 3.45 13.02
CA PRO A 94 5.98 3.46 11.62
C PRO A 94 6.72 4.48 10.75
N ALA A 95 6.93 4.15 9.48
CA ALA A 95 7.45 5.09 8.48
C ALA A 95 6.65 4.96 7.17
N LEU A 96 6.48 6.08 6.46
CA LEU A 96 5.93 6.12 5.11
C LEU A 96 7.00 6.63 4.15
N LEU A 97 7.41 5.78 3.22
CA LEU A 97 8.31 6.15 2.13
C LEU A 97 7.50 6.67 0.96
N TYR A 98 7.93 7.82 0.43
CA TYR A 98 7.42 8.41 -0.79
C TYR A 98 8.38 8.07 -1.92
N VAL A 99 7.97 7.17 -2.81
CA VAL A 99 8.83 6.64 -3.86
C VAL A 99 8.43 7.23 -5.20
N LYS A 100 9.36 7.94 -5.86
CA LYS A 100 9.15 8.51 -7.20
C LYS A 100 10.22 7.96 -8.14
N LYS A 101 9.79 7.36 -9.26
CA LYS A 101 10.68 6.82 -10.31
C LYS A 101 11.75 5.87 -9.76
N GLY A 102 11.37 4.99 -8.83
CA GLY A 102 12.27 4.00 -8.23
C GLY A 102 13.26 4.57 -7.22
N GLU A 103 13.07 5.80 -6.74
CA GLU A 103 13.92 6.45 -5.74
C GLU A 103 13.07 6.97 -4.56
N ILE A 104 13.66 6.99 -3.35
CA ILE A 104 13.02 7.55 -2.17
C ILE A 104 13.11 9.07 -2.22
N ALA A 105 11.98 9.72 -2.45
CA ALA A 105 11.87 11.18 -2.43
C ALA A 105 11.78 11.73 -1.00
N HIS A 106 11.07 11.03 -0.11
CA HIS A 106 10.87 11.46 1.27
C HIS A 106 10.56 10.28 2.20
N VAL A 107 10.92 10.41 3.48
CA VAL A 107 10.55 9.49 4.56
C VAL A 107 9.81 10.27 5.63
N GLN A 108 8.55 9.89 5.87
CA GLN A 108 7.72 10.48 6.91
C GLN A 108 7.58 9.52 8.08
N TYR A 109 7.96 9.97 9.28
CA TYR A 109 7.80 9.22 10.53
C TYR A 109 6.59 9.68 11.35
N ARG A 110 6.04 10.86 11.04
CA ARG A 110 4.98 11.48 11.83
C ARG A 110 3.61 11.14 11.28
N PHE A 111 2.89 10.30 12.02
CA PHE A 111 1.48 9.98 11.81
C PHE A 111 0.62 10.66 12.89
N SER A 112 0.54 12.00 12.87
CA SER A 112 -0.16 12.77 13.91
C SER A 112 -1.67 12.53 13.89
N ASP A 113 -2.29 12.75 12.75
CA ASP A 113 -3.72 12.57 12.50
C ASP A 113 -3.97 12.40 10.99
N VAL A 114 -5.20 12.00 10.66
CA VAL A 114 -5.64 11.70 9.29
C VAL A 114 -5.56 12.93 8.39
N VAL A 115 -5.88 14.12 8.89
CA VAL A 115 -5.92 15.35 8.08
C VAL A 115 -4.51 15.76 7.67
N HIS A 116 -3.56 15.76 8.62
CA HIS A 116 -2.16 16.05 8.33
C HIS A 116 -1.53 15.00 7.41
N LEU A 117 -1.87 13.73 7.59
CA LEU A 117 -1.39 12.65 6.75
C LEU A 117 -1.89 12.80 5.30
N ALA A 118 -3.20 13.04 5.12
CA ALA A 118 -3.78 13.32 3.80
C ALA A 118 -3.14 14.54 3.14
N SER A 119 -2.95 15.63 3.90
CA SER A 119 -2.33 16.85 3.38
C SER A 119 -0.86 16.67 3.00
N SER A 120 -0.17 15.70 3.60
CA SER A 120 1.22 15.36 3.25
C SER A 120 1.29 14.46 2.01
N ILE A 121 0.31 13.58 1.83
CA ILE A 121 0.21 12.66 0.70
C ILE A 121 -0.25 13.37 -0.58
N GLN A 122 -1.23 14.27 -0.49
CA GLN A 122 -1.87 14.88 -1.66
C GLN A 122 -0.88 15.53 -2.65
N PRO A 123 0.08 16.38 -2.23
CA PRO A 123 1.00 17.02 -3.16
C PRO A 123 1.91 16.01 -3.88
N PHE A 124 2.24 14.90 -3.22
CA PHE A 124 3.08 13.86 -3.81
C PHE A 124 2.35 13.13 -4.95
N LEU A 125 1.04 12.95 -4.86
CA LEU A 125 0.26 12.28 -5.91
C LEU A 125 0.08 13.16 -7.16
N THR A 126 0.05 14.48 -7.00
CA THR A 126 -0.24 15.44 -8.08
C THR A 126 0.98 16.15 -8.67
N ALA A 127 2.14 16.12 -7.99
CA ALA A 127 3.41 16.69 -8.48
C ALA A 127 4.01 15.84 -9.61
#